data_AF-A0A496LTT0-F1
#
_entry.id   AF-A0A496LTT0-F1
#
_cell.length_a   1.000
_cell.length_b   1.000
_cell.length_c   1.000
_cell.angle_alpha   90.00
_cell.angle_beta   90.00
_cell.angle_gamma   90.00
#
_symmetry.space_group_name_H-M   'P 1'
#
loop_
_entity.id
_entity.type
_entity.pdbx_description
1 polymer ?
#
loop_
_entity_poly.entity_id
_entity_poly.type
_entity_poly.pdbx_seq_one_letter_code
_entity_poly.pdbx_strand_id
1 'polypeptide(L)'
;MIKQIFAAVLLIGVVALLAFSVDTSEGKIVVRHGNVEKKPLEIELNKYLCFESKVLISDLNNTAQAVMPNGDTYFFYDISNSFTWLMRQKNKDDVVLWVYSQ
;
A
#
# COMPACT_ATOMS: atom_id res chain seq x y z
N MET A 1 -2.02 -39.72 22.59
CA MET A 1 -1.06 -38.71 23.10
C MET A 1 0.03 -38.40 22.08
N ILE A 2 0.83 -39.37 21.61
CA ILE A 2 1.97 -39.10 20.69
C ILE A 2 1.56 -38.45 19.35
N LYS A 3 0.41 -38.83 18.79
CA LYS A 3 -0.15 -38.23 17.56
C LYS A 3 -0.54 -36.76 17.74
N GLN A 4 -1.01 -36.38 18.93
CA GLN A 4 -1.39 -34.99 19.23
C GLN A 4 -0.16 -34.11 19.45
N ILE A 5 0.89 -34.66 20.08
CA ILE A 5 2.19 -33.99 20.23
C ILE A 5 2.81 -33.75 18.85
N PHE A 6 2.81 -34.76 17.98
CA PHE A 6 3.32 -34.62 16.61
C PHE A 6 2.54 -33.56 15.80
N ALA A 7 1.21 -33.56 15.89
CA ALA A 7 0.38 -32.57 15.22
C ALA A 7 0.66 -31.14 15.72
N ALA A 8 0.86 -30.96 17.03
CA ALA A 8 1.19 -29.66 17.61
C ALA A 8 2.56 -29.15 17.14
N VAL A 9 3.57 -30.02 17.11
CA VAL A 9 4.92 -29.68 16.62
C VAL A 9 4.88 -29.31 15.14
N LEU A 10 4.13 -30.06 14.32
CA LEU A 10 3.95 -29.75 12.90
C LEU A 10 3.30 -28.38 12.72
N LEU A 11 2.22 -28.09 13.46
CA LEU A 11 1.51 -26.82 13.39
C LEU A 11 2.41 -25.64 13.78
N ILE A 12 3.16 -25.76 14.87
CA ILE A 12 4.11 -24.73 15.30
C ILE A 12 5.20 -24.53 14.24
N GLY A 13 5.71 -25.61 13.63
CA GLY A 13 6.69 -25.54 12.56
C GLY A 13 6.17 -24.79 11.33
N VAL A 14 4.93 -25.05 10.92
CA VAL A 14 4.29 -24.32 9.81
C VAL A 14 4.10 -22.85 10.14
N VAL A 15 3.61 -22.53 11.35
CA VAL A 15 3.43 -21.13 11.78
C VAL A 15 4.78 -20.39 11.83
N ALA A 16 5.83 -21.04 12.33
CA ALA A 16 7.17 -20.47 12.36
C ALA A 16 7.71 -20.21 10.94
N LEU A 17 7.59 -21.18 10.02
CA LEU A 17 8.00 -21.03 8.62
C LEU A 17 7.26 -19.86 7.94
N LEU A 18 5.96 -19.73 8.17
CA LEU A 18 5.18 -18.62 7.65
C LEU A 18 5.66 -17.28 8.21
N ALA A 19 5.94 -17.20 9.52
CA ALA A 19 6.47 -15.98 10.15
C ALA A 19 7.84 -15.58 9.57
N PHE A 20 8.74 -16.53 9.32
CA PHE A 20 10.04 -16.27 8.68
C PHE A 20 9.93 -15.91 7.20
N SER A 21 8.87 -16.34 6.52
CA SER A 21 8.65 -16.02 5.10
C SER A 21 8.10 -14.61 4.85
N VAL A 22 7.74 -13.87 5.91
CA VAL A 22 7.30 -12.49 5.79
C VAL A 22 8.52 -11.63 5.41
N ASP A 23 8.51 -11.10 4.18
CA ASP A 23 9.49 -10.12 3.72
C ASP A 23 9.35 -8.83 4.56
N THR A 24 10.27 -8.64 5.51
CA THR A 24 10.37 -7.44 6.36
C THR A 24 11.15 -6.32 5.68
N SER A 25 11.13 -6.22 4.34
CA SER A 25 11.64 -5.03 3.65
C SER A 25 11.19 -3.76 4.38
N GLU A 26 12.16 -3.03 4.91
CA GLU A 26 11.96 -1.93 5.84
C GLU A 26 10.83 -0.99 5.39
N GLY A 27 9.77 -0.91 6.20
CA GLY A 27 8.83 0.22 6.23
C GLY A 27 8.19 0.65 4.92
N LYS A 28 7.83 -0.28 4.02
CA LYS A 28 7.08 0.09 2.81
C LYS A 28 5.77 0.81 3.18
N ILE A 29 5.62 2.05 2.72
CA ILE A 29 4.52 2.92 3.11
C ILE A 29 3.35 2.74 2.14
N VAL A 30 2.17 2.45 2.70
CA VAL A 30 0.92 2.30 1.92
C VAL A 30 0.08 3.58 1.97
N VAL A 31 0.16 4.35 3.05
CA VAL A 31 -0.57 5.61 3.27
C VAL A 31 0.32 6.58 4.04
N ARG A 32 0.29 7.88 3.69
CA ARG A 32 0.90 8.96 4.47
C ARG A 32 -0.21 9.79 5.11
N HIS A 33 -0.06 10.11 6.40
CA HIS A 33 -1.07 10.85 7.16
C HIS A 33 -0.67 12.33 7.30
N GLY A 34 -1.66 13.20 7.53
CA GLY A 34 -1.43 14.59 7.92
C GLY A 34 -1.22 15.57 6.76
N ASN A 35 -1.46 15.17 5.51
CA ASN A 35 -1.42 16.06 4.35
C ASN A 35 -2.73 16.88 4.21
N VAL A 36 -3.09 17.62 5.27
CA VAL A 36 -4.33 18.41 5.32
C VAL A 36 -4.31 19.55 4.28
N GLU A 37 -3.13 20.02 3.90
CA GLU A 37 -2.95 21.01 2.82
C GLU A 37 -3.26 20.44 1.42
N LYS A 38 -3.43 19.12 1.31
CA LYS A 38 -3.72 18.39 0.07
C LYS A 38 -2.72 18.65 -1.07
N LYS A 39 -1.45 18.87 -0.73
CA LYS A 39 -0.36 19.07 -1.70
C LYS A 39 0.18 17.74 -2.23
N PRO A 40 0.73 17.68 -3.44
CA PRO A 40 1.44 16.49 -3.89
C PRO A 40 2.68 16.29 -3.00
N LEU A 41 2.89 15.08 -2.52
CA LEU A 41 4.08 14.72 -1.77
C LEU A 41 5.16 14.19 -2.72
N GLU A 42 6.42 14.38 -2.37
CA GLU A 42 7.52 13.78 -3.12
C GLU A 42 7.48 12.25 -2.99
N ILE A 43 7.55 11.55 -4.13
CA ILE A 43 7.58 10.09 -4.18
C ILE A 43 9.05 9.64 -4.20
N GLU A 44 9.54 9.21 -3.05
CA GLU A 44 10.77 8.44 -2.93
C GLU A 44 10.58 7.04 -3.55
N LEU A 45 11.31 6.74 -4.63
CA LEU A 45 11.24 5.45 -5.31
C LEU A 45 11.58 4.29 -4.37
N ASN A 46 10.94 3.14 -4.58
CA ASN A 46 11.11 1.92 -3.80
C ASN A 46 10.70 2.01 -2.32
N LYS A 47 10.07 3.12 -1.90
CA LYS A 47 9.56 3.32 -0.54
C LYS A 47 8.06 3.06 -0.42
N TYR A 48 7.30 3.34 -1.47
CA TYR A 48 5.84 3.30 -1.45
C TYR A 48 5.30 2.09 -2.20
N LEU A 49 4.25 1.48 -1.65
CA LEU A 49 3.44 0.49 -2.36
C LEU A 49 2.20 1.17 -2.94
N CYS A 50 1.89 0.85 -4.18
CA CYS A 50 0.62 1.21 -4.79
C CYS A 50 -0.52 0.72 -3.90
N PHE A 51 -1.43 1.62 -3.53
CA PHE A 51 -2.52 1.26 -2.64
C PHE A 51 -3.44 0.20 -3.26
N GLU A 52 -3.66 0.27 -4.58
CA GLU A 52 -4.57 -0.62 -5.30
C GLU A 52 -3.95 -2.00 -5.55
N SER A 53 -2.79 -2.03 -6.22
CA SER A 53 -2.19 -3.27 -6.71
C SER A 53 -1.18 -3.89 -5.74
N LYS A 54 -0.77 -3.17 -4.69
CA LYS A 54 0.32 -3.54 -3.78
C LYS A 54 1.67 -3.75 -4.49
N VAL A 55 1.82 -3.20 -5.70
CA VAL A 55 3.10 -3.18 -6.44
C VAL A 55 3.98 -2.06 -5.92
N LEU A 56 5.29 -2.29 -5.86
CA LEU A 56 6.28 -1.28 -5.49
C LEU A 56 6.34 -0.17 -6.53
N ILE A 57 6.31 1.08 -6.08
CA ILE A 57 6.50 2.24 -6.97
C ILE A 57 8.01 2.42 -7.19
N SER A 58 8.50 1.86 -8.29
CA SER A 58 9.92 1.85 -8.69
C SER A 58 10.29 2.92 -9.73
N ASP A 59 9.29 3.59 -10.31
CA ASP A 59 9.46 4.69 -11.25
C ASP A 59 8.29 5.68 -11.10
N LEU A 60 8.37 6.83 -11.76
CA LEU A 60 7.35 7.89 -11.66
C LEU A 60 6.37 7.92 -12.83
N ASN A 61 6.53 7.06 -13.84
CA ASN A 61 5.77 7.16 -15.09
C ASN A 61 4.27 7.05 -14.84
N ASN A 62 3.54 8.15 -15.08
CA ASN A 62 2.09 8.21 -14.89
C ASN A 62 1.65 7.88 -13.45
N THR A 63 2.52 8.06 -12.45
CA THR A 63 2.15 7.84 -11.05
C THR A 63 1.08 8.83 -10.60
N ALA A 64 0.32 8.45 -9.57
CA ALA A 64 -0.70 9.31 -9.01
C ALA A 64 -0.73 9.26 -7.48
N GLN A 65 -1.29 10.30 -6.88
CA GLN A 65 -1.56 10.40 -5.46
C GLN A 65 -3.01 10.84 -5.24
N ALA A 66 -3.72 10.22 -4.31
CA ALA A 66 -5.04 10.69 -3.89
C ALA A 66 -4.97 11.17 -2.44
N VAL A 67 -5.45 12.38 -2.18
CA VAL A 67 -5.51 12.97 -0.84
C VAL A 67 -6.96 13.06 -0.37
N MET A 68 -7.26 12.34 0.70
CA MET A 68 -8.57 12.34 1.34
C MET A 68 -8.81 13.64 2.14
N PRO A 69 -10.06 13.95 2.50
CA PRO A 69 -10.40 15.15 3.30
C PRO A 69 -9.68 15.24 4.65
N ASN A 70 -9.35 14.10 5.26
CA ASN A 70 -8.60 14.03 6.53
C ASN A 70 -7.08 14.19 6.35
N GLY A 71 -6.58 14.35 5.13
CA GLY A 71 -5.16 14.45 4.82
C GLY A 71 -4.44 13.11 4.66
N ASP A 72 -5.16 12.00 4.55
CA ASP A 72 -4.55 10.72 4.16
C ASP A 72 -4.21 10.74 2.67
N THR A 73 -2.93 10.54 2.37
CA THR A 73 -2.39 10.45 1.00
C THR A 73 -2.11 8.99 0.64
N TYR A 74 -2.73 8.55 -0.44
CA TYR A 74 -2.56 7.24 -1.07
C TYR A 74 -1.70 7.39 -2.31
N PHE A 75 -0.82 6.43 -2.57
CA PHE A 75 0.08 6.43 -3.73
C PHE A 75 -0.33 5.34 -4.71
N PHE A 76 -0.20 5.61 -6.01
CA PHE A 76 -0.57 4.70 -7.08
C PHE A 76 0.54 4.58 -8.10
N TYR A 77 0.80 3.35 -8.53
CA TYR A 77 1.81 3.03 -9.55
C TYR A 77 1.50 3.72 -10.88
N ASP A 78 0.22 3.83 -11.22
CA ASP A 78 -0.25 4.51 -12.42
C ASP A 78 -1.62 5.19 -12.19
N ILE A 79 -2.03 5.99 -13.18
CA ILE A 79 -3.35 6.67 -13.21
C ILE A 79 -4.50 5.66 -13.15
N SER A 80 -4.38 4.53 -13.85
CA SER A 80 -5.45 3.51 -13.91
C SER A 80 -5.77 2.92 -12.54
N ASN A 81 -4.75 2.63 -11.73
CA ASN A 81 -4.89 2.18 -10.35
C ASN A 81 -5.59 3.24 -9.50
N SER A 82 -5.20 4.51 -9.65
CA SER A 82 -5.82 5.61 -8.90
C SER A 82 -7.31 5.80 -9.25
N PHE A 83 -7.65 5.69 -10.53
CA PHE A 83 -9.03 5.82 -10.99
C PHE A 83 -9.89 4.65 -10.53
N THR A 84 -9.37 3.42 -10.64
CA THR A 84 -10.04 2.19 -10.17
C THR A 84 -10.37 2.28 -8.68
N TRP A 85 -9.43 2.79 -7.87
CA TRP A 85 -9.65 3.02 -6.45
C TRP A 85 -10.65 4.15 -6.18
N LEU A 86 -10.52 5.28 -6.88
CA LEU A 86 -11.36 6.48 -6.69
C LEU A 86 -12.84 6.17 -6.93
N MET A 87 -13.13 5.36 -7.95
CA MET A 87 -14.50 4.98 -8.31
C MET A 87 -15.23 4.15 -7.24
N ARG A 88 -14.50 3.56 -6.28
CA ARG A 88 -15.09 2.84 -5.14
C ARG A 88 -15.31 3.70 -3.90
N GLN A 89 -14.83 4.95 -3.89
CA GLN A 89 -14.99 5.83 -2.74
C GLN A 89 -16.39 6.46 -2.74
N LYS A 90 -17.04 6.45 -1.57
CA LYS A 90 -18.36 7.08 -1.40
C LYS A 90 -18.30 8.60 -1.55
N ASN A 91 -17.20 9.20 -1.12
CA ASN A 91 -16.93 10.64 -1.08
C ASN A 91 -15.84 11.04 -2.10
N LYS A 92 -15.85 10.41 -3.28
CA LYS A 92 -14.84 10.62 -4.34
C LYS A 92 -14.71 12.09 -4.77
N ASP A 93 -15.77 12.88 -4.67
CA ASP A 93 -15.78 14.30 -5.05
C ASP A 93 -14.98 15.18 -4.08
N ASP A 94 -14.70 14.70 -2.86
CA ASP A 94 -13.89 15.41 -1.86
C ASP A 94 -12.39 15.06 -1.92
N VAL A 95 -12.04 14.11 -2.79
CA VAL A 95 -10.68 13.60 -2.96
C VAL A 95 -9.93 14.47 -3.97
N VAL A 96 -8.72 14.90 -3.59
CA VAL A 96 -7.82 15.59 -4.53
C VAL A 96 -6.89 14.56 -5.15
N LEU A 97 -6.91 14.47 -6.49
CA LEU A 97 -6.03 13.58 -7.24
C LEU A 97 -4.90 14.39 -7.87
N TRP A 98 -3.65 14.00 -7.60
CA TRP A 98 -2.46 14.51 -8.25
C TRP A 98 -1.92 13.45 -9.19
N VAL A 99 -1.61 13.86 -10.42
CA VAL A 99 -1.03 12.98 -11.45
C VAL A 99 0.29 13.56 -11.88
N TYR A 100 1.32 12.72 -11.89
CA TYR A 100 2.57 13.03 -12.54
C TYR A 100 2.57 12.37 -13.92
N SER A 101 2.52 13.18 -14.99
CA SER A 101 2.61 12.74 -16.38
C SER A 101 3.96 13.20 -16.93
N GLN A 102 4.70 12.30 -17.57
CA GLN A 102 5.90 12.65 -18.34
C GLN A 102 5.54 13.04 -19.78
#